data_AF-A0A7C7N609-F1
#
_entry.id   AF-A0A7C7N609-F1
#
_cell.length_a   1.000
_cell.length_b   1.000
_cell.length_c   1.000
_cell.angle_alpha   90.00
_cell.angle_beta   90.00
_cell.angle_gamma   90.00
#
_symmetry.space_group_name_H-M   'P 1'
#
loop_
_entity.id
_entity.type
_entity.pdbx_description
1 polymer ?
#
loop_
_entity_poly.entity_id
_entity_poly.type
_entity_poly.pdbx_seq_one_letter_code
_entity_poly.pdbx_strand_id
1 'polypeptide(L)'
;MSHSGQYDAAKTALDEKKEIDIVMAKRSKNERAVKNTESSYLWMESHLEIMKGNYDGARRKLVSLKEIVTGESNPKKFDGYHNLMGMTSLMSGNTEKGVEHFEKVVDQSNIYFQYHKGLTYKATGDLDKAKEIFQSVATHNFNGLNYTAVRNKALKELGKG
;
A
#
# COMPACT_ATOMS: atom_id res chain seq x y z
N MET A 1 24.57 -5.90 -2.64
CA MET A 1 24.11 -4.61 -2.09
C MET A 1 23.02 -4.91 -1.08
N SER A 2 23.22 -4.61 0.19
CA SER A 2 22.24 -4.95 1.25
C SER A 2 20.93 -4.20 1.00
N HIS A 3 19.80 -4.83 1.35
CA HIS A 3 18.48 -4.19 1.31
C HIS A 3 18.43 -2.88 2.13
N SER A 4 19.33 -2.69 3.11
CA SER A 4 19.45 -1.45 3.89
C SER A 4 19.92 -0.25 3.06
N GLY A 5 20.89 -0.41 2.15
CA GLY A 5 21.43 0.71 1.37
C GLY A 5 20.42 1.30 0.39
N GLN A 6 19.54 0.46 -0.17
CA GLN A 6 18.46 0.93 -1.05
C GLN A 6 17.35 1.65 -0.27
N TYR A 7 17.06 1.19 0.96
CA TYR A 7 16.10 1.88 1.83
C TYR A 7 16.60 3.28 2.20
N ASP A 8 17.85 3.42 2.66
CA ASP A 8 18.35 4.71 3.13
C ASP A 8 18.40 5.72 1.97
N ALA A 9 18.84 5.29 0.77
CA ALA A 9 18.79 6.12 -0.43
C ALA A 9 17.36 6.54 -0.82
N ALA A 10 16.41 5.60 -0.77
CA ALA A 10 15.00 5.90 -1.05
C ALA A 10 14.41 6.87 -0.02
N LYS A 11 14.77 6.72 1.26
CA LYS A 11 14.32 7.60 2.33
C LYS A 11 14.85 9.02 2.12
N THR A 12 16.15 9.18 1.88
CA THR A 12 16.76 10.50 1.63
C THR A 12 16.10 11.20 0.44
N ALA A 13 15.95 10.50 -0.69
CA ALA A 13 15.29 11.05 -1.87
C ALA A 13 13.83 11.44 -1.61
N LEU A 14 13.11 10.66 -0.79
CA LEU A 14 11.73 10.96 -0.43
C LEU A 14 11.63 12.18 0.47
N ASP A 15 12.52 12.32 1.47
CA ASP A 15 12.57 13.46 2.38
C ASP A 15 12.89 14.77 1.62
N GLU A 16 13.89 14.75 0.74
CA GLU A 16 14.27 15.91 -0.10
C GLU A 16 13.11 16.34 -1.01
N LYS A 17 12.47 15.37 -1.67
CA LYS A 17 11.34 15.67 -2.55
C LYS A 17 10.15 16.23 -1.76
N LYS A 18 9.88 15.69 -0.56
CA LYS A 18 8.79 16.14 0.32
C LYS A 18 8.93 17.61 0.67
N GLU A 19 10.14 18.05 1.01
CA GLU A 19 10.39 19.44 1.35
C GLU A 19 10.04 20.37 0.18
N ILE A 20 10.50 20.04 -1.03
CA ILE A 20 10.23 20.80 -2.24
C ILE A 20 8.72 20.85 -2.53
N ASP A 21 8.06 19.69 -2.54
CA ASP A 21 6.65 19.58 -2.92
C ASP A 21 5.73 20.27 -1.89
N ILE A 22 6.07 20.21 -0.59
CA ILE A 22 5.33 20.95 0.45
C ILE A 22 5.52 22.46 0.30
N VAL A 23 6.74 22.93 0.02
CA VAL A 23 6.98 24.37 -0.22
C VAL A 23 6.18 24.85 -1.43
N MET A 24 6.17 24.08 -2.53
CA MET A 24 5.39 24.39 -3.72
C MET A 24 3.88 24.38 -3.46
N ALA A 25 3.38 23.39 -2.70
CA ALA A 25 1.98 23.33 -2.31
C ALA A 25 1.58 24.53 -1.43
N LYS A 26 2.41 24.93 -0.46
CA LYS A 26 2.14 26.12 0.37
C LYS A 26 2.12 27.41 -0.45
N ARG A 27 3.01 27.55 -1.45
CA ARG A 27 3.02 28.70 -2.38
C ARG A 27 1.74 28.81 -3.21
N SER A 28 1.05 27.70 -3.47
CA SER A 28 -0.22 27.71 -4.19
C SER A 28 -1.38 28.37 -3.41
N LYS A 29 -1.22 28.60 -2.10
CA LYS A 29 -2.27 29.09 -1.19
C LYS A 29 -3.55 28.24 -1.21
N ASN A 30 -3.46 26.98 -1.63
CA ASN A 30 -4.56 26.03 -1.64
C ASN A 30 -4.34 24.98 -0.53
N GLU A 31 -5.12 25.07 0.54
CA GLU A 31 -5.02 24.15 1.68
C GLU A 31 -5.24 22.69 1.28
N ARG A 32 -6.09 22.43 0.27
CA ARG A 32 -6.31 21.08 -0.24
C ARG A 32 -5.06 20.55 -0.94
N ALA A 33 -4.33 21.40 -1.67
CA ALA A 33 -3.07 20.98 -2.28
C ALA A 33 -2.04 20.60 -1.21
N VAL A 34 -1.95 21.36 -0.10
CA VAL A 34 -1.05 21.02 1.02
C VAL A 34 -1.43 19.67 1.64
N LYS A 35 -2.72 19.48 1.98
CA LYS A 35 -3.21 18.21 2.56
C LYS A 35 -2.99 17.02 1.63
N ASN A 36 -3.23 17.19 0.34
CA ASN A 36 -3.01 16.14 -0.66
C ASN A 36 -1.53 15.76 -0.78
N THR A 37 -0.63 16.75 -0.75
CA THR A 37 0.81 16.50 -0.74
C THR A 37 1.21 15.76 0.53
N GLU A 38 0.80 16.25 1.71
CA GLU A 38 1.11 15.62 2.99
C GLU A 38 0.60 14.17 3.08
N SER A 39 -0.64 13.93 2.64
CA SER A 39 -1.23 12.57 2.62
C SER A 39 -0.47 11.65 1.66
N SER A 40 -0.08 12.13 0.49
CA SER A 40 0.70 11.35 -0.49
C SER A 40 2.06 10.95 0.09
N TYR A 41 2.73 11.86 0.79
CA TYR A 41 4.02 11.55 1.44
C TYR A 41 3.88 10.62 2.63
N LEU A 42 2.87 10.80 3.48
CA LEU A 42 2.60 9.86 4.56
C LEU A 42 2.32 8.44 4.02
N TRP A 43 1.63 8.31 2.90
CA TRP A 43 1.42 7.04 2.24
C TRP A 43 2.75 6.42 1.75
N MET A 44 3.58 7.20 1.03
CA MET A 44 4.87 6.72 0.51
C MET A 44 5.84 6.32 1.61
N GLU A 45 5.95 7.15 2.66
CA GLU A 45 6.78 6.87 3.82
C GLU A 45 6.26 5.63 4.58
N SER A 46 4.94 5.48 4.74
CA SER A 46 4.37 4.28 5.37
C SER A 46 4.72 3.03 4.57
N HIS A 47 4.58 3.08 3.24
CA HIS A 47 4.96 1.96 2.37
C HIS A 47 6.44 1.61 2.50
N LEU A 48 7.32 2.62 2.51
CA LEU A 48 8.76 2.43 2.68
C LEU A 48 9.11 1.78 4.04
N GLU A 49 8.46 2.20 5.13
CA GLU A 49 8.62 1.59 6.46
C GLU A 49 8.14 0.13 6.49
N ILE A 50 7.04 -0.19 5.82
CA ILE A 50 6.55 -1.57 5.66
C ILE A 50 7.61 -2.42 4.94
N MET A 51 8.21 -1.90 3.85
CA MET A 51 9.25 -2.62 3.10
C MET A 51 10.53 -2.85 3.92
N LYS A 52 10.83 -1.98 4.90
CA LYS A 52 11.94 -2.18 5.85
C LYS A 52 11.61 -3.16 6.99
N GLY A 53 10.33 -3.49 7.18
CA GLY A 53 9.86 -4.26 8.34
C GLY A 53 9.60 -3.39 9.59
N ASN A 54 9.62 -2.06 9.48
CA ASN A 54 9.27 -1.16 10.58
C ASN A 54 7.75 -0.93 10.66
N TYR A 55 7.04 -1.96 11.08
CA TYR A 55 5.57 -1.95 11.09
C TYR A 55 4.97 -0.94 12.08
N ASP A 56 5.64 -0.68 13.21
CA ASP A 56 5.19 0.35 14.15
C ASP A 56 5.36 1.76 13.60
N GLY A 57 6.47 2.01 12.90
CA GLY A 57 6.70 3.26 12.17
C GLY A 57 5.63 3.50 11.10
N ALA A 58 5.31 2.45 10.33
CA ALA A 58 4.24 2.49 9.33
C ALA A 58 2.88 2.80 9.99
N ARG A 59 2.49 2.08 11.06
CA ARG A 59 1.22 2.30 11.76
C ARG A 59 1.06 3.73 12.26
N ARG A 60 2.10 4.33 12.85
CA ARG A 60 2.06 5.73 13.31
C ARG A 60 1.78 6.69 12.16
N LYS A 61 2.48 6.54 11.03
CA LYS A 61 2.27 7.38 9.84
C LYS A 61 0.88 7.17 9.22
N LEU A 62 0.37 5.94 9.22
CA LEU A 62 -0.97 5.62 8.73
C LEU A 62 -2.09 6.21 9.59
N VAL A 63 -1.89 6.36 10.90
CA VAL A 63 -2.82 7.11 11.77
C VAL A 63 -2.89 8.57 11.34
N SER A 64 -1.74 9.24 11.15
CA SER A 64 -1.70 10.61 10.65
C SER A 64 -2.32 10.75 9.25
N LEU A 65 -2.09 9.77 8.36
CA LEU A 65 -2.74 9.74 7.05
C LEU A 65 -4.26 9.70 7.19
N LYS A 66 -4.78 8.82 8.05
CA LYS A 66 -6.22 8.69 8.31
C LYS A 66 -6.82 10.00 8.83
N GLU A 67 -6.13 10.70 9.73
CA GLU A 67 -6.57 11.98 10.27
C GLU A 67 -6.72 13.04 9.17
N ILE A 68 -5.74 13.16 8.27
CA ILE A 68 -5.79 14.12 7.16
C ILE A 68 -6.96 13.83 6.21
N VAL A 69 -7.13 12.56 5.81
CA VAL A 69 -8.13 12.20 4.80
C VAL A 69 -9.55 12.10 5.37
N THR A 70 -9.73 12.07 6.70
CA THR A 70 -11.06 11.91 7.33
C THR A 70 -12.05 12.99 6.90
N GLY A 71 -11.58 14.23 6.72
CA GLY A 71 -12.40 15.37 6.28
C GLY A 71 -12.77 15.37 4.79
N GLU A 72 -12.26 14.45 3.98
CA GLU A 72 -12.52 14.45 2.54
C GLU A 72 -13.94 13.94 2.22
N SER A 73 -14.54 14.54 1.19
CA SER A 73 -15.83 14.11 0.61
C SER A 73 -15.62 13.15 -0.56
N ASN A 74 -14.78 12.14 -0.37
CA ASN A 74 -14.50 11.10 -1.36
C ASN A 74 -14.80 9.72 -0.73
N PRO A 75 -15.68 8.88 -1.31
CA PRO A 75 -15.95 7.55 -0.77
C PRO A 75 -14.71 6.65 -0.70
N LYS A 76 -13.69 6.93 -1.52
CA LYS A 76 -12.41 6.19 -1.59
C LYS A 76 -11.31 6.78 -0.71
N LYS A 77 -11.61 7.80 0.11
CA LYS A 77 -10.58 8.53 0.91
C LYS A 77 -9.74 7.65 1.82
N PHE A 78 -10.30 6.54 2.30
CA PHE A 78 -9.59 5.59 3.17
C PHE A 78 -8.94 4.44 2.41
N ASP A 79 -9.06 4.34 1.08
CA ASP A 79 -8.51 3.21 0.33
C ASP A 79 -7.00 3.11 0.49
N GLY A 80 -6.28 4.23 0.40
CA GLY A 80 -4.82 4.26 0.62
C GLY A 80 -4.43 3.80 2.03
N TYR A 81 -5.18 4.24 3.05
CA TYR A 81 -4.98 3.83 4.44
C TYR A 81 -5.25 2.34 4.65
N HIS A 82 -6.40 1.84 4.18
CA HIS A 82 -6.80 0.45 4.34
C HIS A 82 -5.89 -0.52 3.57
N ASN A 83 -5.49 -0.17 2.35
CA ASN A 83 -4.53 -0.93 1.58
C ASN A 83 -3.19 -1.13 2.32
N LEU A 84 -2.61 -0.05 2.87
CA LEU A 84 -1.34 -0.13 3.59
C LEU A 84 -1.48 -0.74 4.99
N MET A 85 -2.60 -0.53 5.70
CA MET A 85 -2.87 -1.24 6.96
C MET A 85 -3.04 -2.74 6.74
N GLY A 86 -3.68 -3.15 5.64
CA GLY A 86 -3.79 -4.54 5.23
C GLY A 86 -2.42 -5.18 5.01
N MET A 87 -1.57 -4.52 4.21
CA MET A 87 -0.18 -4.94 3.99
C MET A 87 0.64 -4.97 5.28
N THR A 88 0.53 -3.94 6.12
CA THR A 88 1.27 -3.87 7.40
C THR A 88 0.89 -5.05 8.29
N SER A 89 -0.40 -5.36 8.38
CA SER A 89 -0.92 -6.44 9.23
C SER A 89 -0.50 -7.81 8.69
N LEU A 90 -0.60 -8.03 7.37
CA LEU A 90 -0.05 -9.23 6.70
C LEU A 90 1.43 -9.43 7.04
N MET A 91 2.26 -8.40 6.81
CA MET A 91 3.70 -8.52 6.94
C MET A 91 4.17 -8.59 8.41
N SER A 92 3.37 -8.08 9.35
CA SER A 92 3.62 -8.25 10.79
C SER A 92 3.00 -9.54 11.37
N GLY A 93 2.42 -10.41 10.55
CA GLY A 93 1.84 -11.69 10.99
C GLY A 93 0.44 -11.60 11.63
N ASN A 94 -0.24 -10.46 11.54
CA ASN A 94 -1.63 -10.29 12.00
C ASN A 94 -2.59 -10.39 10.81
N THR A 95 -2.73 -11.61 10.29
CA THR A 95 -3.36 -11.85 8.99
C THR A 95 -4.86 -11.60 9.00
N GLU A 96 -5.54 -11.84 10.12
CA GLU A 96 -6.98 -11.58 10.27
C GLU A 96 -7.28 -10.08 10.15
N LYS A 97 -6.51 -9.22 10.82
CA LYS A 97 -6.62 -7.75 10.64
C LYS A 97 -6.27 -7.32 9.23
N GLY A 98 -5.34 -8.03 8.58
CA GLY A 98 -5.02 -7.83 7.17
C GLY A 98 -6.27 -7.96 6.31
N VAL A 99 -7.03 -9.04 6.49
CA VAL A 99 -8.29 -9.29 5.78
C VAL A 99 -9.29 -8.17 6.05
N GLU A 100 -9.53 -7.82 7.32
CA GLU A 100 -10.47 -6.76 7.69
C GLU A 100 -10.16 -5.43 7.00
N HIS A 101 -8.88 -5.08 6.88
CA HIS A 101 -8.47 -3.86 6.22
C HIS A 101 -8.65 -3.94 4.71
N PHE A 102 -8.25 -5.04 4.06
CA PHE A 102 -8.42 -5.18 2.61
C PHE A 102 -9.90 -5.22 2.19
N GLU A 103 -10.80 -5.75 3.02
CA GLU A 103 -12.24 -5.74 2.72
C GLU A 103 -12.92 -4.37 2.94
N LYS A 104 -12.26 -3.42 3.61
CA LYS A 104 -12.73 -2.04 3.73
C LYS A 104 -12.33 -1.15 2.55
N VAL A 105 -11.52 -1.65 1.62
CA VAL A 105 -11.10 -0.91 0.42
C VAL A 105 -12.24 -0.88 -0.59
N VAL A 106 -12.64 0.32 -0.99
CA VAL A 106 -13.73 0.54 -1.95
C VAL A 106 -13.25 0.28 -3.37
N ASP A 107 -12.13 0.88 -3.78
CA ASP A 107 -11.53 0.65 -5.10
C ASP A 107 -10.54 -0.52 -5.10
N GLN A 108 -11.02 -1.67 -5.58
CA GLN A 108 -10.25 -2.91 -5.65
C GLN A 108 -9.48 -3.08 -6.97
N SER A 109 -9.44 -2.08 -7.84
CA SER A 109 -8.76 -2.16 -9.16
C SER A 109 -7.24 -2.26 -9.07
N ASN A 110 -6.64 -1.90 -7.93
CA ASN A 110 -5.20 -1.98 -7.74
C ASN A 110 -4.74 -3.42 -7.45
N ILE A 111 -4.52 -4.16 -8.53
CA ILE A 111 -3.72 -5.38 -8.70
C ILE A 111 -2.60 -5.58 -7.67
N TYR A 112 -1.78 -4.57 -7.39
CA TYR A 112 -0.68 -4.71 -6.41
C TYR A 112 -1.23 -5.06 -5.02
N PHE A 113 -2.29 -4.39 -4.59
CA PHE A 113 -2.96 -4.68 -3.32
C PHE A 113 -3.83 -5.93 -3.39
N GLN A 114 -4.42 -6.26 -4.54
CA GLN A 114 -5.12 -7.54 -4.73
C GLN A 114 -4.19 -8.73 -4.52
N TYR A 115 -2.95 -8.66 -5.01
CA TYR A 115 -1.96 -9.70 -4.75
C TYR A 115 -1.68 -9.88 -3.25
N HIS A 116 -1.53 -8.78 -2.50
CA HIS A 116 -1.32 -8.84 -1.04
C HIS A 116 -2.58 -9.31 -0.30
N LYS A 117 -3.79 -8.96 -0.76
CA LYS A 117 -5.06 -9.49 -0.26
C LYS A 117 -5.12 -11.02 -0.42
N GLY A 118 -4.75 -11.53 -1.60
CA GLY A 118 -4.65 -12.98 -1.86
C GLY A 118 -3.64 -13.68 -0.94
N LEU A 119 -2.45 -13.08 -0.73
CA LEU A 119 -1.48 -13.59 0.25
C LEU A 119 -2.03 -13.62 1.67
N THR A 120 -2.84 -12.62 2.03
CA THR A 120 -3.47 -12.54 3.35
C THR A 120 -4.48 -13.67 3.54
N TYR A 121 -5.36 -13.90 2.56
CA TYR A 121 -6.31 -15.02 2.60
C TYR A 121 -5.61 -16.38 2.68
N LYS A 122 -4.54 -16.54 1.90
CA LYS A 122 -3.70 -17.74 1.97
C LYS A 122 -3.12 -17.95 3.36
N ALA A 123 -2.61 -16.89 3.98
CA ALA A 123 -2.02 -16.96 5.32
C ALA A 123 -3.05 -17.24 6.42
N THR A 124 -4.32 -16.83 6.25
CA THR A 124 -5.43 -17.20 7.13
C THR A 124 -5.99 -18.61 6.88
N GLY A 125 -5.53 -19.31 5.83
CA GLY A 125 -5.99 -20.66 5.47
C GLY A 125 -7.21 -20.71 4.54
N ASP A 126 -7.75 -19.58 4.12
CA ASP A 126 -8.83 -19.51 3.12
C ASP A 126 -8.23 -19.61 1.71
N LEU A 127 -7.88 -20.84 1.35
CA LEU A 127 -7.17 -21.15 0.11
C LEU A 127 -8.04 -20.94 -1.13
N ASP A 128 -9.35 -21.14 -1.02
CA ASP A 128 -10.29 -20.96 -2.13
C ASP A 128 -10.38 -19.49 -2.53
N LYS A 129 -10.58 -18.59 -1.56
CA LYS A 129 -10.61 -17.15 -1.82
C LYS A 129 -9.25 -16.62 -2.28
N ALA A 130 -8.16 -17.14 -1.70
CA ALA A 130 -6.82 -16.80 -2.18
C ALA A 130 -6.62 -17.18 -3.65
N LYS A 131 -7.05 -18.40 -4.04
CA LYS A 131 -6.96 -18.89 -5.42
C LYS A 131 -7.77 -18.04 -6.39
N GLU A 132 -8.99 -17.66 -6.03
CA GLU A 132 -9.82 -16.76 -6.84
C GLU A 132 -9.11 -15.42 -7.11
N ILE A 133 -8.57 -14.80 -6.05
CA ILE A 133 -7.87 -13.52 -6.15
C ILE A 133 -6.59 -13.66 -6.99
N PHE A 134 -5.80 -14.72 -6.80
CA PHE A 134 -4.60 -14.94 -7.61
C PHE A 134 -4.93 -15.21 -9.07
N GLN A 135 -6.03 -15.90 -9.37
CA GLN A 135 -6.50 -16.08 -10.74
C GLN A 135 -6.81 -14.73 -11.39
N SER A 136 -7.56 -13.87 -10.70
CA SER A 136 -7.88 -12.51 -11.16
C SER A 136 -6.61 -11.68 -11.40
N VAL A 137 -5.65 -11.72 -10.46
CA VAL A 137 -4.34 -11.06 -10.62
C VAL A 137 -3.56 -11.60 -11.83
N ALA A 138 -3.61 -12.91 -12.06
CA ALA A 138 -2.84 -13.57 -13.12
C ALA A 138 -3.39 -13.29 -14.53
N THR A 139 -4.70 -13.14 -14.65
CA THR A 139 -5.42 -12.93 -15.92
C THR A 139 -5.72 -11.47 -16.21
N HIS A 140 -5.48 -10.56 -15.27
CA HIS A 140 -5.70 -9.14 -15.50
C HIS A 140 -4.80 -8.61 -16.63
N ASN A 141 -5.43 -8.07 -17.66
CA ASN A 141 -4.77 -7.58 -18.86
C ASN A 141 -4.14 -6.20 -18.59
N PHE A 142 -2.81 -6.12 -18.46
CA PHE A 142 -2.08 -4.86 -18.26
C PHE A 142 -1.02 -4.64 -19.35
N ASN A 143 -0.99 -3.41 -19.88
CA ASN A 143 0.06 -2.91 -20.78
C ASN A 143 1.30 -2.32 -20.05
N GLY A 144 1.46 -2.57 -18.74
CA GLY A 144 2.51 -1.93 -17.91
C GLY A 144 3.46 -2.92 -17.22
N LEU A 145 4.77 -2.68 -17.32
CA LEU A 145 5.83 -3.52 -16.73
C LEU A 145 5.73 -3.66 -15.19
N ASN A 146 5.17 -2.67 -14.50
CA ASN A 146 5.09 -2.64 -13.04
C ASN A 146 4.22 -3.78 -12.45
N TYR A 147 3.24 -4.27 -13.20
CA TYR A 147 2.34 -5.34 -12.74
C TYR A 147 2.81 -6.74 -13.14
N THR A 148 3.80 -6.85 -14.03
CA THR A 148 4.39 -8.14 -14.43
C THR A 148 4.97 -8.90 -13.23
N ALA A 149 5.56 -8.19 -12.27
CA ALA A 149 6.15 -8.82 -11.08
C ALA A 149 5.09 -9.52 -10.19
N VAL A 150 3.97 -8.85 -9.89
CA VAL A 150 2.89 -9.42 -9.08
C VAL A 150 2.11 -10.51 -9.83
N ARG A 151 1.95 -10.39 -11.15
CA ARG A 151 1.41 -11.46 -12.01
C ARG A 151 2.25 -12.73 -11.95
N ASN A 152 3.56 -12.61 -12.17
CA ASN A 152 4.47 -13.77 -12.13
C ASN A 152 4.47 -14.43 -10.76
N LYS A 153 4.41 -13.62 -9.70
CA LYS A 153 4.25 -14.14 -8.33
C LYS A 153 2.92 -14.85 -8.13
N ALA A 154 1.80 -14.31 -8.61
CA ALA A 154 0.49 -14.96 -8.53
C ALA A 154 0.45 -16.29 -9.29
N LEU A 155 0.99 -16.35 -10.52
CA LEU A 155 1.14 -17.59 -11.28
C LEU A 155 1.96 -18.63 -10.51
N LYS A 156 3.04 -18.20 -9.86
CA LYS A 156 3.84 -19.08 -8.99
C LYS A 156 3.03 -19.56 -7.79
N GLU A 157 2.19 -18.73 -7.18
CA GLU A 157 1.32 -19.15 -6.08
C GLU A 157 0.25 -20.16 -6.54
N LEU A 158 -0.31 -20.00 -7.74
CA LEU A 158 -1.28 -20.93 -8.34
C LEU A 158 -0.65 -22.31 -8.66
N GLY A 159 0.62 -22.35 -9.04
CA GLY A 159 1.35 -23.60 -9.32
C GLY A 159 1.84 -24.36 -8.08
N LYS A 160 1.62 -23.83 -6.88
CA LYS A 160 1.91 -24.51 -5.60
C LYS A 160 0.70 -25.27 -5.03
N GLY A 161 -0.40 -25.31 -5.79
CA GLY A 161 -1.59 -26.09 -5.47
C GLY A 161 -1.36 -27.57 -5.66
#